data_AF-A0A2I0V3P8-F1
#
_entry.id   AF-A0A2I0V3P8-F1
#
_cell.length_a   1.000
_cell.length_b   1.000
_cell.length_c   1.000
_cell.angle_alpha   90.00
_cell.angle_beta   90.00
_cell.angle_gamma   90.00
#
_symmetry.space_group_name_H-M   'P 1'
#
loop_
_entity.id
_entity.type
_entity.pdbx_description
1 polymer ?
#
loop_
_entity_poly.entity_id
_entity_poly.type
_entity_poly.pdbx_seq_one_letter_code
_entity_poly.pdbx_strand_id
1 'polypeptide(L)'
;MFKQLQVEHSLFLINQDHMNLFKNLAAKWQPVFPDVCAKCLNTLDSWAIVLNNWVFLKSQFTDELILNPSKAINYSINTFLIDELKKIQIIQKTKEFDNDDLQYFVAFQLGNAIDLWVYNTLEKSSEADLLLPQHLKPYFLAHLEDDFQTDNATFHRDQTRAIKILAQVIRSQNSFRITVSSAVNRAVYLYEQHGNK
;
A
#
# COMPACT_ATOMS: atom_id res chain seq x y z
N MET A 1 4.60 -14.89 5.30
CA MET A 1 3.98 -14.57 4.00
C MET A 1 4.82 -13.61 3.15
N PHE A 2 5.43 -12.55 3.72
CA PHE A 2 6.32 -11.63 2.96
C PHE A 2 7.43 -12.30 2.13
N LYS A 3 7.92 -13.49 2.52
CA LYS A 3 8.93 -14.26 1.76
C LYS A 3 8.46 -14.63 0.34
N GLN A 4 7.15 -14.75 0.14
CA GLN A 4 6.54 -15.09 -1.16
C GLN A 4 6.41 -13.90 -2.10
N LEU A 5 6.63 -12.66 -1.63
CA LEU A 5 6.62 -11.49 -2.50
C LEU A 5 7.69 -11.60 -3.59
N GLN A 6 7.32 -11.14 -4.77
CA GLN A 6 8.18 -11.05 -5.95
C GLN A 6 8.16 -9.61 -6.48
N VAL A 7 9.09 -9.25 -7.36
CA VAL A 7 9.19 -7.89 -7.92
C VAL A 7 7.89 -7.46 -8.62
N GLU A 8 7.17 -8.44 -9.17
CA GLU A 8 5.87 -8.31 -9.82
C GLU A 8 4.75 -7.83 -8.86
N HIS A 9 4.95 -7.90 -7.55
CA HIS A 9 3.98 -7.35 -6.59
C HIS A 9 4.14 -5.83 -6.41
N SER A 10 5.26 -5.24 -6.86
CA SER A 10 5.47 -3.81 -6.77
C SER A 10 4.79 -3.07 -7.92
N LEU A 11 4.15 -1.95 -7.61
CA LEU A 11 3.67 -0.95 -8.55
C LEU A 11 4.80 -0.09 -9.10
N PHE A 12 5.97 -0.12 -8.48
CA PHE A 12 7.16 0.60 -8.89
C PHE A 12 8.10 -0.33 -9.66
N LEU A 13 8.95 0.25 -10.49
CA LEU A 13 10.06 -0.48 -11.10
C LEU A 13 11.12 -0.76 -10.02
N ILE A 14 11.18 -2.01 -9.58
CA ILE A 14 12.18 -2.48 -8.62
C ILE A 14 12.91 -3.71 -9.16
N ASN A 15 14.12 -3.91 -8.69
CA ASN A 15 14.92 -5.11 -8.98
C ASN A 15 14.94 -6.07 -7.77
N GLN A 16 15.65 -7.19 -7.92
CA GLN A 16 15.73 -8.20 -6.89
C GLN A 16 16.46 -7.71 -5.61
N ASP A 17 17.40 -6.77 -5.73
CA ASP A 17 18.12 -6.23 -4.58
C ASP A 17 17.20 -5.40 -3.68
N HIS A 18 16.34 -4.56 -4.27
CA HIS A 18 15.28 -3.86 -3.54
C HIS A 18 14.36 -4.83 -2.81
N MET A 19 13.95 -5.91 -3.48
CA MET A 19 13.10 -6.95 -2.89
C MET A 19 13.81 -7.67 -1.73
N ASN A 20 15.10 -7.99 -1.88
CA ASN A 20 15.90 -8.62 -0.84
C ASN A 20 16.04 -7.70 0.38
N LEU A 21 16.29 -6.40 0.17
CA LEU A 21 16.34 -5.41 1.23
C LEU A 21 15.02 -5.34 2.01
N PHE A 22 13.89 -5.25 1.30
CA PHE A 22 12.57 -5.26 1.93
C PHE A 22 12.34 -6.54 2.75
N LYS A 23 12.65 -7.71 2.19
CA LYS A 23 12.48 -8.99 2.89
C LYS A 23 13.37 -9.10 4.13
N ASN A 24 14.58 -8.51 4.09
CA ASN A 24 15.48 -8.46 5.23
C ASN A 24 14.93 -7.55 6.34
N LEU A 25 14.38 -6.37 5.99
CA LEU A 25 13.69 -5.49 6.93
C LEU A 25 12.48 -6.19 7.56
N ALA A 26 11.67 -6.85 6.75
CA ALA A 26 10.51 -7.60 7.23
C ALA A 26 10.90 -8.76 8.16
N ALA A 27 11.99 -9.46 7.87
CA ALA A 27 12.52 -10.51 8.74
C ALA A 27 13.07 -9.95 10.05
N LYS A 28 13.85 -8.85 10.00
CA LYS A 28 14.42 -8.17 11.17
C LYS A 28 13.33 -7.74 12.15
N TRP A 29 12.25 -7.13 11.64
CA TRP A 29 11.19 -6.54 12.45
C TRP A 29 9.98 -7.45 12.66
N GLN A 30 10.05 -8.71 12.25
CA GLN A 30 8.99 -9.70 12.43
C GLN A 30 8.52 -9.84 13.91
N PRO A 31 9.39 -9.77 14.94
CA PRO A 31 8.94 -9.82 16.34
C PRO A 31 8.04 -8.64 16.75
N VAL A 32 8.21 -7.48 16.11
CA VAL A 32 7.39 -6.27 16.37
C VAL A 32 6.13 -6.28 15.49
N PHE A 33 6.26 -6.80 14.28
CA PHE A 33 5.22 -6.82 13.25
C PHE A 33 4.96 -8.25 12.76
N PRO A 34 4.25 -9.06 13.53
CA PRO A 34 4.08 -10.48 13.21
C PRO A 34 3.20 -10.70 11.98
N ASP A 35 2.20 -9.85 11.74
CA ASP A 35 1.30 -9.97 10.60
C ASP A 35 0.62 -8.65 10.18
N VAL A 36 0.19 -8.60 8.92
CA VAL A 36 -0.50 -7.47 8.28
C VAL A 36 -2.01 -7.51 8.52
N CYS A 37 -2.64 -6.35 8.39
CA CYS A 37 -4.09 -6.24 8.27
C CYS A 37 -4.50 -6.65 6.86
N ALA A 38 -5.34 -7.68 6.75
CA ALA A 38 -5.86 -8.21 5.49
C ALA A 38 -7.39 -8.11 5.49
N LYS A 39 -7.91 -6.90 5.24
CA LYS A 39 -9.35 -6.62 5.20
C LYS A 39 -9.88 -6.55 3.77
N CYS A 40 -9.24 -5.79 2.89
CA CYS A 40 -9.69 -5.68 1.49
C CYS A 40 -9.12 -6.81 0.63
N LEU A 41 -7.88 -7.21 0.88
CA LEU A 41 -7.12 -8.14 0.05
C LEU A 41 -6.66 -9.36 0.87
N ASN A 42 -6.16 -10.38 0.17
CA ASN A 42 -5.52 -11.51 0.84
C ASN A 42 -4.21 -11.08 1.53
N THR A 43 -3.69 -11.92 2.44
CA THR A 43 -2.49 -11.61 3.22
C THR A 43 -1.26 -11.29 2.37
N LEU A 44 -1.06 -11.95 1.23
CA LEU A 44 0.09 -11.70 0.36
C LEU A 44 0.00 -10.31 -0.28
N ASP A 45 -1.17 -9.94 -0.78
CA ASP A 45 -1.42 -8.62 -1.33
C ASP A 45 -1.37 -7.52 -0.25
N SER A 46 -1.80 -7.79 0.98
CA SER A 46 -1.59 -6.86 2.11
C SER A 46 -0.10 -6.62 2.40
N TRP A 47 0.74 -7.66 2.30
CA TRP A 47 2.19 -7.49 2.34
C TRP A 47 2.71 -6.69 1.13
N ALA A 48 2.09 -6.82 -0.04
CA ALA A 48 2.42 -6.01 -1.20
C ALA A 48 2.03 -4.53 -1.00
N ILE A 49 0.95 -4.21 -0.28
CA ILE A 49 0.65 -2.82 0.12
C ILE A 49 1.80 -2.25 0.96
N VAL A 50 2.30 -3.01 1.93
CA VAL A 50 3.45 -2.59 2.77
C VAL A 50 4.70 -2.38 1.91
N LEU A 51 5.02 -3.30 0.99
CA LEU A 51 6.11 -3.13 0.02
C LEU A 51 5.96 -1.84 -0.78
N ASN A 52 4.78 -1.59 -1.34
CA ASN A 52 4.53 -0.42 -2.18
C ASN A 52 4.63 0.89 -1.40
N ASN A 53 4.19 0.92 -0.14
CA ASN A 53 4.39 2.08 0.72
C ASN A 53 5.86 2.30 1.06
N TRP A 54 6.63 1.23 1.32
CA TRP A 54 8.06 1.34 1.59
C TRP A 54 8.81 1.90 0.38
N VAL A 55 8.56 1.35 -0.82
CA VAL A 55 9.15 1.85 -2.07
C VAL A 55 8.75 3.31 -2.33
N PHE A 56 7.47 3.66 -2.12
CA PHE A 56 6.98 5.03 -2.25
C PHE A 56 7.70 6.03 -1.32
N LEU A 57 8.01 5.62 -0.09
CA LEU A 57 8.75 6.45 0.86
C LEU A 57 10.21 6.63 0.41
N LYS A 58 10.84 5.56 -0.09
CA LYS A 58 12.21 5.57 -0.60
C LYS A 58 12.40 6.31 -1.91
N SER A 59 11.34 6.50 -2.69
CA SER A 59 11.43 7.04 -4.05
C SER A 59 12.02 8.45 -4.16
N GLN A 60 12.22 9.17 -3.05
CA GLN A 60 12.87 10.48 -3.03
C GLN A 60 14.40 10.38 -3.12
N PHE A 61 14.99 9.24 -2.75
CA PHE A 61 16.45 9.06 -2.67
C PHE A 61 17.03 8.40 -3.93
N THR A 62 16.18 7.97 -4.86
CA THR A 62 16.58 7.22 -6.04
C THR A 62 15.70 7.59 -7.22
N ASP A 63 16.30 8.14 -8.28
CA ASP A 63 15.61 8.43 -9.55
C ASP A 63 15.11 7.15 -10.26
N GLU A 64 15.51 5.98 -9.78
CA GLU A 64 15.16 4.66 -10.32
C GLU A 64 13.78 4.15 -9.91
N LEU A 65 13.21 4.66 -8.81
CA LEU A 65 11.94 4.16 -8.24
C LEU A 65 10.73 4.89 -8.84
N ILE A 66 10.50 4.63 -10.13
CA ILE A 66 9.39 5.18 -10.90
C ILE A 66 8.19 4.23 -10.85
N LEU A 67 6.97 4.76 -10.78
CA LEU A 67 5.75 3.95 -10.96
C LEU A 67 5.80 3.25 -12.32
N ASN A 68 5.59 1.94 -12.33
CA ASN A 68 5.53 1.15 -13.55
C ASN A 68 4.30 1.58 -14.37
N PRO A 69 4.47 2.18 -15.57
CA PRO A 69 3.34 2.70 -16.34
C PRO A 69 2.32 1.63 -16.74
N SER A 70 2.76 0.40 -17.03
CA SER A 70 1.85 -0.69 -17.40
C SER A 70 0.96 -1.13 -16.22
N LYS A 71 1.46 -0.97 -14.99
CA LYS A 71 0.71 -1.23 -13.77
C LYS A 71 -0.14 -0.04 -13.35
N ALA A 72 0.35 1.19 -13.50
CA ALA A 72 -0.38 2.39 -13.11
C ALA A 72 -1.76 2.50 -13.78
N ILE A 73 -1.87 2.02 -15.04
CA ILE A 73 -3.14 1.97 -15.79
C ILE A 73 -4.11 0.95 -15.17
N ASN A 74 -3.60 -0.19 -14.70
CA ASN A 74 -4.41 -1.27 -14.16
C ASN A 74 -4.76 -1.07 -12.68
N TYR A 75 -3.90 -0.40 -11.91
CA TYR A 75 -4.01 -0.30 -10.45
C TYR A 75 -4.42 1.11 -10.00
N SER A 76 -5.42 1.69 -10.67
CA SER A 76 -5.90 3.06 -10.50
C SER A 76 -6.24 3.44 -9.05
N ILE A 77 -6.79 2.55 -8.21
CA ILE A 77 -7.03 2.84 -6.78
C ILE A 77 -5.71 3.17 -6.09
N ASN A 78 -4.67 2.37 -6.31
CA ASN A 78 -3.37 2.56 -5.66
C ASN A 78 -2.68 3.83 -6.16
N THR A 79 -2.72 4.09 -7.48
CA THR A 79 -2.18 5.35 -8.04
C THR A 79 -2.89 6.56 -7.43
N PHE A 80 -4.21 6.52 -7.34
CA PHE A 80 -5.01 7.56 -6.69
C PHE A 80 -4.59 7.77 -5.23
N LEU A 81 -4.49 6.70 -4.44
CA LEU A 81 -4.11 6.78 -3.02
C LEU A 81 -2.67 7.30 -2.84
N ILE A 82 -1.73 6.88 -3.69
CA ILE A 82 -0.35 7.39 -3.69
C ILE A 82 -0.33 8.90 -3.95
N ASP A 83 -1.13 9.38 -4.91
CA ASP A 83 -1.22 10.81 -5.20
C ASP A 83 -1.87 11.61 -4.06
N GLU A 84 -2.83 11.03 -3.34
CA GLU A 84 -3.38 11.64 -2.13
C GLU A 84 -2.36 11.65 -0.97
N LEU A 85 -1.57 10.59 -0.80
CA LEU A 85 -0.49 10.54 0.21
C LEU A 85 0.56 11.63 -0.02
N LYS A 86 0.94 11.89 -1.29
CA LYS A 86 1.88 12.96 -1.63
C LYS A 86 1.42 14.35 -1.14
N LYS A 87 0.11 14.57 -0.96
CA LYS A 87 -0.43 15.87 -0.50
C LYS A 87 -0.32 16.06 1.01
N ILE A 88 0.08 15.04 1.77
CA ILE A 88 0.09 15.05 3.23
C ILE A 88 1.49 15.41 3.75
N GLN A 89 1.61 16.50 4.51
CA GLN A 89 2.89 17.04 4.94
C GLN A 89 3.74 16.07 5.79
N ILE A 90 3.12 15.28 6.68
CA ILE A 90 3.86 14.31 7.51
C ILE A 90 4.49 13.18 6.67
N ILE A 91 3.88 12.84 5.53
CA ILE A 91 4.45 11.90 4.56
C ILE A 91 5.68 12.53 3.92
N GLN A 92 5.59 13.77 3.45
CA GLN A 92 6.74 14.47 2.87
C GLN A 92 7.92 14.53 3.83
N LYS A 93 7.68 14.89 5.10
CA LYS A 93 8.73 14.86 6.13
C LYS A 93 9.31 13.47 6.34
N THR A 94 8.48 12.43 6.33
CA THR A 94 8.97 11.04 6.48
C THR A 94 9.91 10.66 5.35
N LYS A 95 9.62 11.11 4.13
CA LYS A 95 10.45 10.85 2.94
C LYS A 95 11.79 11.58 2.95
N GLU A 96 11.98 12.59 3.82
CA GLU A 96 13.26 13.28 3.97
C GLU A 96 14.26 12.53 4.87
N PHE A 97 13.80 11.55 5.66
CA PHE A 97 14.67 10.74 6.51
C PHE A 97 15.21 9.53 5.75
N ASP A 98 16.53 9.49 5.54
CA ASP A 98 17.22 8.31 5.02
C ASP A 98 17.45 7.29 6.15
N ASN A 99 16.38 6.61 6.56
CA ASN A 99 16.41 5.58 7.59
C ASN A 99 15.45 4.44 7.20
N ASP A 100 16.04 3.34 6.74
CA ASP A 100 15.31 2.17 6.25
C ASP A 100 14.40 1.53 7.30
N ASP A 101 14.82 1.50 8.57
CA ASP A 101 14.02 0.93 9.63
C ASP A 101 12.79 1.81 9.91
N LEU A 102 12.97 3.13 10.07
CA LEU A 102 11.86 4.06 10.29
C LEU A 102 10.89 4.04 9.10
N GLN A 103 11.41 4.07 7.87
CA GLN A 103 10.59 4.01 6.67
C GLN A 103 9.82 2.68 6.57
N TYR A 104 10.42 1.56 6.99
CA TYR A 104 9.72 0.28 7.08
C TYR A 104 8.59 0.32 8.13
N PHE A 105 8.84 0.88 9.32
CA PHE A 105 7.80 1.02 10.37
C PHE A 105 6.62 1.85 9.84
N VAL A 106 6.92 2.95 9.16
CA VAL A 106 5.90 3.82 8.56
C VAL A 106 5.15 3.09 7.46
N ALA A 107 5.85 2.40 6.55
CA ALA A 107 5.23 1.63 5.48
C ALA A 107 4.28 0.55 6.01
N PHE A 108 4.67 -0.15 7.08
CA PHE A 108 3.86 -1.17 7.71
C PHE A 108 2.58 -0.60 8.33
N GLN A 109 2.71 0.45 9.14
CA GLN A 109 1.55 1.10 9.76
C GLN A 109 0.63 1.73 8.71
N LEU A 110 1.18 2.37 7.68
CA LEU A 110 0.40 2.92 6.56
C LEU A 110 -0.34 1.83 5.81
N GLY A 111 0.30 0.71 5.49
CA GLY A 111 -0.34 -0.38 4.75
C GLY A 111 -1.58 -0.89 5.47
N ASN A 112 -1.46 -1.16 6.76
CA ASN A 112 -2.57 -1.63 7.58
C ASN A 112 -3.66 -0.56 7.76
N ALA A 113 -3.28 0.69 7.99
CA ALA A 113 -4.22 1.78 8.22
C ALA A 113 -5.01 2.15 6.96
N ILE A 114 -4.35 2.13 5.79
CA ILE A 114 -4.99 2.39 4.49
C ILE A 114 -5.92 1.24 4.12
N ASP A 115 -5.49 -0.02 4.26
CA ASP A 115 -6.33 -1.19 3.99
C ASP A 115 -7.61 -1.16 4.83
N LEU A 116 -7.48 -0.90 6.14
CA LEU A 116 -8.63 -0.81 7.04
C LEU A 116 -9.52 0.41 6.72
N TRP A 117 -8.94 1.55 6.35
CA TRP A 117 -9.71 2.74 5.99
C TRP A 117 -10.49 2.54 4.68
N VAL A 118 -9.88 1.91 3.67
CA VAL A 118 -10.58 1.55 2.42
C VAL A 118 -11.74 0.61 2.73
N TYR A 119 -11.50 -0.45 3.50
CA TYR A 119 -12.53 -1.40 3.92
C TYR A 119 -13.72 -0.68 4.59
N ASN A 120 -13.45 0.10 5.64
CA ASN A 120 -14.49 0.81 6.39
C ASN A 120 -15.23 1.85 5.54
N THR A 121 -14.58 2.41 4.52
CA THR A 121 -15.16 3.41 3.64
C THR A 121 -16.12 2.77 2.64
N LEU A 122 -15.73 1.64 2.05
CA LEU A 122 -16.56 0.90 1.10
C LEU A 122 -17.70 0.14 1.82
N GLU A 123 -17.45 -0.40 3.02
CA GLU A 123 -18.46 -1.11 3.80
C GLU A 123 -19.65 -0.22 4.16
N LYS A 124 -19.39 1.08 4.38
CA LYS A 124 -20.42 2.08 4.72
C LYS A 124 -21.09 2.71 3.50
N SER A 125 -20.67 2.35 2.28
CA SER A 125 -21.24 2.89 1.06
C SER A 125 -22.32 1.96 0.48
N SER A 126 -23.01 2.43 -0.57
CA SER A 126 -23.94 1.60 -1.34
C SER A 126 -23.25 0.48 -2.14
N GLU A 127 -21.92 0.43 -2.11
CA GLU A 127 -21.07 -0.43 -2.93
C GLU A 127 -20.25 -1.42 -2.09
N ALA A 128 -20.81 -1.85 -0.95
CA ALA A 128 -20.21 -2.92 -0.14
C ALA A 128 -20.03 -4.23 -0.93
N ASP A 129 -20.69 -4.40 -2.09
CA ASP A 129 -20.45 -5.48 -3.04
C ASP A 129 -18.99 -5.55 -3.53
N LEU A 130 -18.28 -4.41 -3.55
CA LEU A 130 -16.87 -4.34 -3.94
C LEU A 130 -15.92 -5.03 -2.94
N LEU A 131 -16.41 -5.31 -1.73
CA LEU A 131 -15.69 -6.03 -0.67
C LEU A 131 -15.94 -7.55 -0.71
N LEU A 132 -16.84 -8.03 -1.57
CA LEU A 132 -17.08 -9.46 -1.74
C LEU A 132 -15.76 -10.18 -2.11
N PRO A 133 -15.58 -11.45 -1.71
CA PRO A 133 -14.31 -12.14 -1.70
C PRO A 133 -13.40 -11.95 -2.91
N GLN A 134 -12.55 -10.93 -2.86
CA GLN A 134 -11.36 -10.84 -3.71
C GLN A 134 -10.27 -11.83 -3.23
N HIS A 135 -10.55 -12.63 -2.20
CA HIS A 135 -9.62 -13.52 -1.50
C HIS A 135 -9.02 -14.63 -2.39
N LEU A 136 -9.60 -14.88 -3.57
CA LEU A 136 -9.20 -15.97 -4.46
C LEU A 136 -8.19 -15.57 -5.53
N LYS A 137 -8.06 -14.28 -5.86
CA LYS A 137 -7.15 -13.83 -6.91
C LYS A 137 -6.09 -12.88 -6.38
N PRO A 138 -4.80 -13.07 -6.75
CA PRO A 138 -3.72 -12.18 -6.32
C PRO A 138 -3.84 -10.83 -7.03
N TYR A 139 -4.32 -9.81 -6.32
CA TYR A 139 -4.63 -8.48 -6.85
C TYR A 139 -3.41 -7.86 -7.56
N PHE A 140 -2.24 -7.81 -6.90
CA PHE A 140 -1.04 -7.21 -7.48
C PHE A 140 -0.43 -8.02 -8.63
N LEU A 141 -0.90 -9.26 -8.85
CA LEU A 141 -0.51 -10.11 -9.97
C LEU A 141 -1.60 -10.26 -11.03
N ALA A 142 -2.79 -9.68 -10.83
CA ALA A 142 -3.93 -9.84 -11.74
C ALA A 142 -3.60 -9.51 -13.21
N HIS A 143 -2.74 -8.51 -13.45
CA HIS A 143 -2.29 -8.14 -14.80
C HIS A 143 -1.49 -9.21 -15.55
N LEU A 144 -1.02 -10.26 -14.86
CA LEU A 144 -0.32 -11.39 -15.44
C LEU A 144 -1.27 -12.52 -15.87
N GLU A 145 -2.55 -12.47 -15.50
CA GLU A 145 -3.53 -13.47 -15.92
C GLU A 145 -3.95 -13.21 -17.39
N ASP A 146 -3.98 -14.28 -18.20
CA ASP A 146 -4.40 -14.19 -19.61
C ASP A 146 -5.84 -13.65 -19.76
N ASP A 147 -6.73 -14.04 -18.84
CA ASP A 147 -8.11 -13.56 -18.78
C ASP A 147 -8.17 -12.05 -18.52
N PHE A 148 -7.24 -11.51 -17.73
CA PHE A 148 -7.17 -10.08 -17.48
C PHE A 148 -6.71 -9.30 -18.71
N GLN A 149 -5.84 -9.90 -19.52
CA GLN A 149 -5.37 -9.27 -20.76
C GLN A 149 -6.45 -9.27 -21.86
N THR A 150 -7.42 -10.18 -21.78
CA THR A 150 -8.49 -10.34 -22.77
C THR A 150 -9.79 -9.64 -22.37
N ASP A 151 -10.17 -9.62 -21.08
CA ASP A 151 -11.31 -8.85 -20.56
C ASP A 151 -11.06 -8.35 -19.12
N ASN A 152 -10.67 -7.08 -19.00
CA ASN A 152 -10.52 -6.38 -17.71
C ASN A 152 -11.62 -5.36 -17.43
N ALA A 153 -12.71 -5.34 -18.20
CA ALA A 153 -13.72 -4.29 -18.11
C ALA A 153 -14.39 -4.23 -16.73
N THR A 154 -14.70 -5.40 -16.15
CA THR A 154 -15.26 -5.50 -14.80
C THR A 154 -14.28 -4.98 -13.74
N PHE A 155 -13.00 -5.36 -13.85
CA PHE A 155 -11.96 -4.92 -12.92
C PHE A 155 -11.78 -3.40 -12.93
N HIS A 156 -11.68 -2.78 -14.10
CA HIS A 156 -11.58 -1.32 -14.23
C HIS A 156 -12.84 -0.59 -13.77
N ARG A 157 -14.01 -1.15 -14.07
CA ARG A 157 -15.29 -0.59 -13.61
C ARG A 157 -15.36 -0.57 -12.09
N ASP A 158 -14.99 -1.67 -11.44
CA ASP A 158 -15.05 -1.81 -9.99
C ASP A 158 -14.02 -0.90 -9.31
N GLN A 159 -12.82 -0.77 -9.88
CA GLN A 159 -11.84 0.23 -9.42
C GLN A 159 -12.36 1.67 -9.55
N THR A 160 -13.00 2.00 -10.67
CA THR A 160 -13.56 3.34 -10.89
C THR A 160 -14.68 3.64 -9.90
N ARG A 161 -15.55 2.66 -9.59
CA ARG A 161 -16.59 2.78 -8.57
C ARG A 161 -15.97 3.06 -7.20
N ALA A 162 -14.96 2.29 -6.80
CA ALA A 162 -14.24 2.50 -5.55
C ALA A 162 -13.62 3.90 -5.46
N ILE A 163 -12.87 4.33 -6.49
CA ILE A 163 -12.23 5.66 -6.52
C ILE A 163 -13.24 6.79 -6.33
N LYS A 164 -14.42 6.71 -6.96
CA LYS A 164 -15.45 7.74 -6.81
C LYS A 164 -15.86 7.92 -5.34
N ILE A 165 -16.06 6.82 -4.63
CA ILE A 165 -16.42 6.82 -3.20
C ILE A 165 -15.27 7.35 -2.37
N LEU A 166 -14.06 6.80 -2.55
CA LEU A 166 -12.86 7.21 -1.81
C LEU A 166 -12.57 8.70 -2.01
N ALA A 167 -12.64 9.19 -3.24
CA ALA A 167 -12.43 10.61 -3.57
C ALA A 167 -13.50 11.51 -2.94
N GLN A 168 -14.76 11.08 -2.93
CA GLN A 168 -15.83 11.83 -2.25
C GLN A 168 -15.56 11.93 -0.75
N VAL A 169 -15.17 10.83 -0.09
CA VAL A 169 -14.87 10.82 1.34
C VAL A 169 -13.63 11.67 1.64
N ILE A 170 -12.56 11.57 0.87
CA ILE A 170 -11.35 12.38 1.03
C ILE A 170 -11.64 13.89 0.90
N ARG A 171 -12.53 14.28 -0.02
CA ARG A 171 -12.89 15.69 -0.23
C ARG A 171 -13.84 16.24 0.84
N SER A 172 -14.74 15.40 1.36
CA SER A 172 -15.78 15.82 2.30
C SER A 172 -15.40 15.62 3.76
N GLN A 173 -14.41 14.76 4.06
CA GLN A 173 -14.01 14.38 5.40
C GLN A 173 -12.49 14.38 5.54
N ASN A 174 -11.99 14.81 6.71
CA ASN A 174 -10.56 14.74 7.03
C ASN A 174 -10.11 13.33 7.46
N SER A 175 -10.97 12.31 7.37
CA SER A 175 -10.72 10.98 7.92
C SER A 175 -9.47 10.32 7.34
N PHE A 176 -9.23 10.44 6.02
CA PHE A 176 -8.01 9.90 5.40
C PHE A 176 -6.73 10.55 5.93
N ARG A 177 -6.70 11.88 6.04
CA ARG A 177 -5.54 12.62 6.58
C ARG A 177 -5.26 12.26 8.04
N ILE A 178 -6.32 12.09 8.83
CA ILE A 178 -6.22 11.66 10.23
C ILE A 178 -5.65 10.24 10.30
N THR A 179 -6.20 9.29 9.53
CA THR A 179 -5.70 7.91 9.45
C THR A 179 -4.22 7.88 9.14
N VAL A 180 -3.78 8.61 8.11
CA VAL A 180 -2.37 8.67 7.69
C VAL A 180 -1.50 9.27 8.79
N SER A 181 -1.91 10.39 9.39
CA SER A 181 -1.13 11.05 10.44
C SER A 181 -1.00 10.17 11.69
N SER A 182 -2.08 9.51 12.08
CA SER A 182 -2.09 8.56 13.20
C SER A 182 -1.18 7.35 12.94
N ALA A 183 -1.20 6.80 11.71
CA ALA A 183 -0.34 5.69 11.32
C ALA A 183 1.15 6.07 11.38
N VAL A 184 1.52 7.24 10.84
CA VAL A 184 2.91 7.73 10.88
C VAL A 184 3.36 8.00 12.32
N ASN A 185 2.53 8.69 13.14
CA ASN A 185 2.87 8.92 14.54
C ASN A 185 3.02 7.62 15.34
N ARG A 186 2.19 6.62 15.06
CA ARG A 186 2.30 5.29 15.67
C ARG A 186 3.59 4.58 15.26
N ALA A 187 3.97 4.69 13.99
CA ALA A 187 5.21 4.14 13.48
C ALA A 187 6.44 4.77 14.16
N VAL A 188 6.48 6.11 14.26
CA VAL A 188 7.55 6.84 14.95
C VAL A 188 7.65 6.39 16.40
N TYR A 189 6.53 6.34 17.13
CA TYR A 189 6.51 5.86 18.51
C TYR A 189 7.06 4.44 18.64
N LEU A 190 6.64 3.51 17.79
CA LEU A 190 7.14 2.13 17.82
C LEU A 190 8.64 2.07 17.47
N TYR A 191 9.10 2.88 16.52
CA TYR A 191 10.51 2.95 16.17
C TYR A 191 11.35 3.48 17.33
N GLU A 192 10.88 4.48 18.08
CA GLU A 192 11.59 4.97 19.27
C GLU A 192 11.69 3.90 20.36
N GLN A 193 10.68 3.03 20.51
CA GLN A 193 10.66 1.96 21.52
C GLN A 193 11.56 0.75 21.14
N HIS A 194 11.71 0.47 19.85
CA HIS A 194 12.33 -0.77 19.36
C HIS A 194 13.56 -0.56 18.46
N GLY A 195 13.67 0.57 17.78
CA GLY A 195 14.69 0.90 16.78
C GLY A 195 15.95 1.59 17.31
N ASN A 196 15.89 2.19 18.50
CA ASN A 196 17.04 2.83 19.16
C ASN A 196 17.77 1.89 20.15
N LYS A 197 17.60 0.57 20.02
CA LYS A 197 18.32 -0.46 20.78
C LYS A 197 19.21 -1.26 19.85
#